data_AF-A0A068V652-F1
#
_entry.id   AF-A0A068V652-F1
#
_cell.length_a   1.000
_cell.length_b   1.000
_cell.length_c   1.000
_cell.angle_alpha   90.00
_cell.angle_beta   90.00
_cell.angle_gamma   90.00
#
_symmetry.space_group_name_H-M   'P 1'
#
loop_
_entity.id
_entity.type
_entity.pdbx_description
1 polymer ?
#
loop_
_entity_poly.entity_id
_entity_poly.type
_entity_poly.pdbx_seq_one_letter_code
_entity_poly.pdbx_strand_id
1 'polypeptide(L)'
;MDPSEGLLKGTNGGVDQPPKESGNQVVGRKAAWNRKGLGEKKAAVDEEISRMNKLPPNSTYATHRLRVLNKILHLLSMQRTTSQEEELGLLFAGLSL
;
A
#
# COMPACT_ATOMS: atom_id res chain seq x y z
N MET A 1 52.21 13.20 -39.81
CA MET A 1 50.77 13.31 -39.49
C MET A 1 50.40 12.05 -38.74
N ASP A 2 50.49 12.10 -37.42
CA ASP A 2 50.12 11.00 -36.53
C ASP A 2 48.61 10.99 -36.32
N PRO A 3 47.93 9.84 -36.46
CA PRO A 3 46.57 9.70 -36.00
C PRO A 3 46.56 9.48 -34.48
N SER A 4 46.23 10.54 -33.74
CA SER A 4 45.59 10.37 -32.45
C SER A 4 44.23 9.72 -32.69
N GLU A 5 43.92 8.65 -31.94
CA GLU A 5 42.66 8.41 -31.23
C GLU A 5 42.71 6.97 -30.70
N GLY A 6 43.14 6.84 -29.44
CA GLY A 6 42.82 5.67 -28.65
C GLY A 6 41.38 5.75 -28.15
N LEU A 7 40.95 4.62 -27.56
CA LEU A 7 39.78 4.44 -26.70
C LEU A 7 38.52 3.86 -27.36
N LEU A 8 38.44 2.52 -27.35
CA LEU A 8 37.21 1.83 -26.99
C LEU A 8 37.58 0.65 -26.06
N LYS A 9 37.62 0.94 -24.76
CA LYS A 9 37.71 -0.07 -23.71
C LYS A 9 36.32 -0.65 -23.49
N GLY A 10 36.16 -1.93 -23.78
CA GLY A 10 35.02 -2.70 -23.31
C GLY A 10 35.00 -2.75 -21.78
N THR A 11 33.85 -2.46 -21.19
CA THR A 11 33.50 -2.94 -19.85
C THR A 11 32.01 -3.30 -19.86
N ASN A 12 31.75 -4.60 -19.79
CA ASN A 12 30.49 -5.16 -19.35
C ASN A 12 30.20 -4.62 -17.94
N GLY A 13 29.11 -3.88 -17.79
CA GLY A 13 28.53 -3.50 -16.50
C GLY A 13 27.14 -4.10 -16.42
N GLY A 14 27.04 -5.29 -15.86
CA GLY A 14 25.77 -5.89 -15.47
C GLY A 14 25.06 -4.95 -14.49
N VAL A 15 23.83 -4.62 -14.82
CA VAL A 15 22.85 -4.20 -13.82
C VAL A 15 21.77 -5.27 -13.86
N ASP A 16 22.07 -6.39 -13.22
CA ASP A 16 21.03 -7.23 -12.63
C ASP A 16 20.26 -6.34 -11.67
N GLN A 17 19.15 -5.78 -12.14
CA GLN A 17 18.18 -5.16 -11.26
C GLN A 17 17.66 -6.27 -10.36
N PRO A 18 17.90 -6.21 -9.03
CA PRO A 18 17.24 -7.14 -8.14
C PRO A 18 15.73 -6.96 -8.29
N PRO A 19 14.95 -8.05 -8.26
CA PRO A 19 13.50 -7.96 -8.31
C PRO A 19 13.04 -7.06 -7.17
N LYS A 20 12.17 -6.11 -7.48
CA LYS A 20 11.55 -5.23 -6.49
C LYS A 20 10.81 -6.13 -5.50
N GLU A 21 11.41 -6.38 -4.34
CA GLU A 21 10.81 -7.16 -3.26
C GLU A 21 9.54 -6.46 -2.75
N SER A 22 8.42 -6.73 -3.39
CA SER A 22 7.08 -6.26 -3.00
C SER A 22 6.62 -6.89 -1.67
N GLY A 23 7.24 -8.01 -1.26
CA GLY A 23 6.90 -8.73 -0.04
C GLY A 23 7.18 -7.96 1.26
N ASN A 24 8.30 -7.23 1.34
CA ASN A 24 8.72 -6.57 2.59
C ASN A 24 7.80 -5.39 2.98
N GLN A 25 7.23 -4.70 2.00
CA GLN A 25 6.39 -3.51 2.24
C GLN A 25 4.99 -3.87 2.75
N VAL A 26 4.42 -5.00 2.32
CA VAL A 26 3.13 -5.49 2.84
C VAL A 26 3.28 -5.97 4.28
N VAL A 27 4.36 -6.67 4.60
CA VAL A 27 4.65 -7.14 5.96
C VAL A 27 4.82 -5.97 6.92
N GLY A 28 5.55 -4.92 6.52
CA GLY A 28 5.69 -3.69 7.32
C GLY A 28 4.37 -2.97 7.56
N ARG A 29 3.51 -2.87 6.53
CA ARG A 29 2.16 -2.27 6.65
C ARG A 29 1.22 -3.11 7.50
N LYS A 30 1.29 -4.43 7.42
CA LYS A 30 0.54 -5.35 8.28
C LYS A 30 0.92 -5.16 9.74
N ALA A 31 2.22 -5.13 10.02
CA ALA A 31 2.70 -4.90 11.38
C ALA A 31 2.26 -3.53 11.91
N ALA A 32 2.33 -2.48 11.08
CA ALA A 32 1.85 -1.16 11.45
C ALA A 32 0.34 -1.15 11.72
N TRP A 33 -0.45 -1.78 10.87
CA TRP A 33 -1.90 -1.90 11.03
C TRP A 33 -2.29 -2.66 12.29
N ASN A 34 -1.63 -3.78 12.57
CA ASN A 34 -1.92 -4.62 13.74
C ASN A 34 -1.54 -3.94 15.05
N ARG A 35 -0.54 -3.04 15.05
CA ARG A 35 -0.20 -2.22 16.22
C ARG A 35 -1.22 -1.12 16.51
N LYS A 36 -2.02 -0.71 15.53
CA LYS A 36 -3.06 0.32 15.74
C LYS A 36 -4.19 -0.23 16.60
N GLY A 37 -4.62 0.56 17.59
CA GLY A 37 -5.86 0.29 18.33
C GLY A 37 -7.10 0.42 17.46
N LEU A 38 -8.24 -0.12 17.89
CA LEU A 38 -9.49 -0.05 17.13
C LEU A 38 -9.91 1.41 16.81
N GLY A 39 -9.70 2.33 17.75
CA GLY A 39 -9.97 3.76 17.56
C GLY A 39 -9.09 4.38 16.47
N GLU A 40 -7.79 4.08 16.48
CA GLU A 40 -6.84 4.56 15.47
C GLU A 40 -7.12 3.96 14.08
N LYS A 41 -7.53 2.68 14.03
CA LYS A 41 -7.98 2.02 12.79
C LYS A 41 -9.20 2.71 12.20
N LYS A 42 -10.21 3.03 13.03
CA LYS A 42 -11.40 3.78 12.60
C LYS A 42 -11.04 5.18 12.11
N ALA A 43 -10.22 5.91 12.86
CA ALA A 43 -9.78 7.25 12.48
C ALA A 43 -9.05 7.29 11.12
N ALA A 44 -8.17 6.31 10.84
CA ALA A 44 -7.49 6.20 9.55
C ALA A 44 -8.46 5.98 8.38
N VAL A 45 -9.53 5.20 8.61
CA VAL A 45 -10.58 4.97 7.60
C VAL A 45 -11.42 6.23 7.40
N ASP A 46 -11.76 6.95 8.48
CA ASP A 46 -12.55 8.18 8.42
C ASP A 46 -11.78 9.33 7.71
N GLU A 47 -10.46 9.41 7.92
CA GLU A 47 -9.58 10.33 7.20
C GLU A 47 -9.59 10.03 5.70
N GLU A 48 -9.48 8.75 5.31
CA GLU A 48 -9.54 8.36 3.91
C GLU A 48 -10.92 8.62 3.29
N ILE A 49 -12.02 8.37 4.02
CA ILE A 49 -13.37 8.75 3.57
C ILE A 49 -13.45 10.26 3.31
N SER A 50 -12.89 11.05 4.21
CA SER A 50 -12.83 12.52 4.07
C SER A 50 -11.99 12.94 2.87
N ARG A 51 -10.90 12.23 2.54
CA ARG A 51 -10.13 12.46 1.31
C ARG A 51 -10.93 12.10 0.06
N MET A 52 -11.65 10.99 0.07
CA MET A 52 -12.48 10.57 -1.06
C MET A 52 -13.66 11.52 -1.31
N ASN A 53 -14.27 12.07 -0.27
CA ASN A 53 -15.38 13.03 -0.38
C ASN A 53 -14.97 14.38 -0.98
N LYS A 54 -13.66 14.69 -1.04
CA LYS A 54 -13.14 15.89 -1.73
C LYS A 54 -13.00 15.69 -3.24
N LEU A 55 -13.12 14.45 -3.72
CA LEU A 55 -13.04 14.15 -5.15
C LEU A 55 -14.37 14.45 -5.86
N PRO A 56 -14.34 14.71 -7.18
CA PRO A 56 -15.55 14.91 -7.95
C PRO A 56 -16.54 13.73 -7.81
N PRO A 57 -17.85 13.96 -7.67
CA PRO A 57 -18.85 12.91 -7.45
C PRO A 57 -18.95 11.86 -8.58
N ASN A 58 -18.50 12.20 -9.78
CA ASN A 58 -18.44 11.31 -10.94
C ASN A 58 -17.17 10.44 -10.98
N SER A 59 -16.31 10.54 -9.96
CA SER A 59 -15.13 9.68 -9.86
C SER A 59 -15.53 8.25 -9.53
N THR A 60 -15.40 7.36 -10.52
CA THR A 60 -15.57 5.91 -10.36
C THR A 60 -14.64 5.37 -9.27
N TYR A 61 -13.41 5.89 -9.19
CA TYR A 61 -12.46 5.52 -8.14
C TYR A 61 -12.97 5.91 -6.75
N ALA A 62 -13.41 7.17 -6.56
CA ALA A 62 -13.92 7.63 -5.28
C ALA A 62 -15.15 6.82 -4.83
N THR A 63 -16.08 6.58 -5.75
CA THR A 63 -17.28 5.78 -5.50
C THR A 63 -16.91 4.35 -5.07
N HIS A 64 -16.00 3.70 -5.80
CA HIS A 64 -15.55 2.36 -5.48
C HIS A 64 -14.84 2.33 -4.12
N ARG A 65 -13.92 3.26 -3.90
CA ARG A 65 -13.12 3.37 -2.67
C ARG A 65 -14.01 3.59 -1.46
N LEU A 66 -14.99 4.50 -1.51
CA LEU A 66 -15.97 4.73 -0.45
C LEU A 66 -16.75 3.46 -0.09
N ARG A 67 -17.16 2.64 -1.08
CA ARG A 67 -17.83 1.35 -0.81
C ARG A 67 -16.91 0.38 -0.05
N VAL A 68 -15.63 0.34 -0.41
CA VAL A 68 -14.63 -0.48 0.29
C VAL A 68 -14.47 0.02 1.73
N LEU A 69 -14.27 1.33 1.94
CA LEU A 69 -14.08 1.92 3.27
C LEU A 69 -15.29 1.69 4.19
N ASN A 70 -16.51 1.79 3.66
CA ASN A 70 -17.72 1.49 4.43
C ASN A 70 -17.78 0.02 4.88
N LYS A 71 -17.36 -0.91 4.02
CA LYS A 71 -17.24 -2.32 4.40
C LYS A 71 -16.18 -2.53 5.49
N ILE A 72 -15.06 -1.79 5.44
CA ILE A 72 -14.03 -1.82 6.47
C ILE A 72 -14.57 -1.34 7.82
N LEU A 73 -15.28 -0.22 7.85
CA LEU A 73 -15.90 0.29 9.08
C LEU A 73 -16.88 -0.71 9.69
N HIS A 74 -17.69 -1.35 8.84
CA HIS A 74 -18.59 -2.42 9.26
C HIS A 74 -17.82 -3.58 9.88
N LEU A 75 -16.80 -4.09 9.18
CA LEU A 75 -15.97 -5.19 9.69
C LEU A 75 -15.34 -4.83 11.03
N LEU A 76 -14.80 -3.60 11.18
CA LEU A 76 -14.22 -3.09 12.42
C LEU A 76 -15.22 -3.02 13.59
N SER A 77 -16.51 -2.82 13.32
CA SER A 77 -17.56 -2.75 14.34
C SER A 77 -18.00 -4.11 14.91
N MET A 78 -17.70 -5.20 14.20
CA MET A 78 -18.08 -6.54 14.62
C MET A 78 -17.11 -7.09 15.67
N GLN A 79 -17.60 -7.95 16.56
CA GLN A 79 -16.72 -8.77 17.39
C GLN A 79 -16.04 -9.83 16.51
N ARG A 80 -14.72 -9.97 16.62
CA ARG A 80 -13.91 -10.87 15.79
C ARG A 80 -13.05 -11.77 16.65
N THR A 81 -12.79 -12.97 16.15
CA THR A 81 -11.78 -13.87 16.72
C THR A 81 -10.37 -13.38 16.37
N THR A 82 -9.36 -13.87 17.08
CA THR A 82 -7.96 -13.54 16.80
C THR A 82 -7.57 -13.86 15.35
N SER A 83 -7.99 -15.01 14.83
CA SER A 83 -7.71 -15.41 13.44
C SER A 83 -8.37 -14.47 12.42
N GLN A 84 -9.61 -14.03 12.68
CA GLN A 84 -10.28 -13.05 11.84
C GLN A 84 -9.57 -11.69 11.87
N GLU A 85 -9.08 -11.25 13.03
CA GLU A 85 -8.33 -9.99 13.14
C GLU A 85 -7.02 -10.04 12.34
N GLU A 86 -6.34 -11.19 12.32
CA GLU A 86 -5.10 -11.38 11.55
C GLU A 86 -5.33 -11.36 10.04
N GLU A 87 -6.37 -12.07 9.56
CA GLU A 87 -6.75 -12.07 8.15
C GLU A 87 -7.19 -10.67 7.70
N LEU A 88 -7.99 -9.99 8.53
CA LEU A 88 -8.43 -8.62 8.29
C LEU A 88 -7.23 -7.66 8.23
N GLY A 89 -6.24 -7.83 9.11
CA GLY A 89 -5.01 -7.05 9.11
C GLY A 89 -4.18 -7.23 7.84
N LEU A 90 -4.14 -8.43 7.27
CA LEU A 90 -3.51 -8.70 5.97
C LEU A 90 -4.24 -7.98 4.83
N LEU A 91 -5.57 -8.07 4.81
CA LEU A 91 -6.40 -7.39 3.82
C LEU A 91 -6.16 -5.88 3.84
N PHE A 92 -6.11 -5.29 5.04
CA PHE A 92 -5.97 -3.85 5.21
C PHE A 92 -4.55 -3.34 4.96
N ALA A 93 -3.51 -4.13 5.24
CA ALA A 93 -2.13 -3.82 4.85
C ALA A 93 -1.98 -3.58 3.34
N GLY A 94 -2.80 -4.25 2.53
CA GLY A 94 -2.86 -4.07 1.09
C GLY A 94 -3.57 -2.80 0.62
N LEU A 95 -4.36 -2.14 1.49
CA LEU A 95 -5.24 -1.04 1.09
C LEU A 95 -4.61 0.36 1.16
N SER A 96 -3.35 0.50 1.58
CA SER A 96 -2.66 1.80 1.71
C SER A 96 -3.51 2.82 2.51
N LEU A 97 -3.90 2.42 3.72
CA LEU A 97 -4.61 3.22 4.73
C LEU A 97 -3.67 3.67 5.85
#